data_AF-A0A7X1NDV6-F1
#
_entry.id   AF-A0A7X1NDV6-F1
#
_cell.length_a   1.000
_cell.length_b   1.000
_cell.length_c   1.000
_cell.angle_alpha   90.00
_cell.angle_beta   90.00
_cell.angle_gamma   90.00
#
_symmetry.space_group_name_H-M   'P 1'
#
loop_
_entity.id
_entity.type
_entity.pdbx_description
1 polymer ?
#
loop_
_entity_poly.entity_id
_entity_poly.type
_entity_poly.pdbx_seq_one_letter_code
_entity_poly.pdbx_strand_id
1 'polypeptide(L)'
;MYRFDEYDLIIDARCEREFAEDHIPGAINLPVVNNEEYAEVGTLHRTDKMKAYLIGVAYSLKNISRYLDTVIASRPRRDRILVYCFRGGKRSRLWFDALDTIGYKVDRLPGGWKGYRRWVNGQLEERPRQFTYFVLAGPTGCGKTRLLDQLARAGAQVLDLEAVAAHRGSVIGAIPGISQPTQKYFDSLLLQQLLTFSTDRPVWVEAESKKIGNVQMPPALLNTMYSNGKLIRISAPMAQRVRLWREDYAHFEQDPAAFLAQLTHLRSLVGGKEFERWQDLTESGQIPELFERLMTVHYDPSYERSIKRNYPTLSETPLIELDELAPDALCLAAKNLIHLFH
;
A
#
# COMPACT_ATOMS: atom_id res chain seq x y z
N MET A 1 -21.07 -6.56 6.74
CA MET A 1 -19.81 -6.35 5.99
C MET A 1 -20.14 -5.49 4.78
N TYR A 2 -19.33 -4.48 4.44
CA TYR A 2 -19.55 -3.72 3.21
C TYR A 2 -19.18 -4.57 2.00
N ARG A 3 -20.03 -4.58 0.98
CA ARG A 3 -19.81 -5.24 -0.32
C ARG A 3 -19.72 -4.17 -1.39
N PHE A 4 -18.53 -3.60 -1.53
CA PHE A 4 -18.28 -2.50 -2.47
C PHE A 4 -18.21 -2.98 -3.92
N ASP A 5 -17.93 -4.26 -4.12
CA ASP A 5 -17.93 -4.99 -5.39
C ASP A 5 -19.31 -5.12 -6.04
N GLU A 6 -20.40 -4.90 -5.28
CA GLU A 6 -21.77 -4.90 -5.82
C GLU A 6 -22.15 -3.58 -6.54
N TYR A 7 -21.26 -2.58 -6.57
CA TYR A 7 -21.53 -1.26 -7.15
C TYR A 7 -20.70 -1.01 -8.41
N ASP A 8 -21.36 -0.57 -9.47
CA ASP A 8 -20.72 -0.19 -10.74
C ASP A 8 -20.03 1.18 -10.65
N LEU A 9 -20.42 1.98 -9.65
CA LEU A 9 -19.85 3.29 -9.37
C LEU A 9 -19.92 3.63 -7.88
N ILE A 10 -18.80 4.07 -7.31
CA ILE A 10 -18.74 4.61 -5.95
C ILE A 10 -18.31 6.08 -6.03
N ILE A 11 -19.16 6.99 -5.56
CA ILE A 11 -18.95 8.43 -5.59
C ILE A 11 -18.57 8.92 -4.19
N ASP A 12 -17.37 9.50 -4.08
CA ASP A 12 -16.99 10.33 -2.94
C ASP A 12 -17.36 11.80 -3.21
N ALA A 13 -18.35 12.29 -2.47
CA ALA A 13 -18.87 13.65 -2.56
C ALA A 13 -18.05 14.69 -1.74
N ARG A 14 -16.94 14.28 -1.11
CA ARG A 14 -16.04 15.18 -0.36
C ARG A 14 -15.14 15.99 -1.31
N CYS A 15 -14.46 17.02 -0.80
CA CYS A 15 -13.53 17.81 -1.61
C CYS A 15 -12.27 17.01 -1.99
N GLU A 16 -11.49 17.52 -2.95
CA GLU A 16 -10.34 16.78 -3.51
C GLU A 16 -9.30 16.45 -2.44
N ARG A 17 -9.05 17.36 -1.50
CA ARG A 17 -8.11 17.13 -0.40
C ARG A 17 -8.56 16.01 0.53
N GLU A 18 -9.86 15.96 0.86
CA GLU A 18 -10.41 14.89 1.70
C GLU A 18 -10.31 13.52 1.02
N PHE A 19 -10.47 13.47 -0.32
CA PHE A 19 -10.35 12.26 -1.12
C PHE A 19 -8.90 11.79 -1.28
N ALA A 20 -7.97 12.72 -1.54
CA ALA A 20 -6.55 12.43 -1.68
C ALA A 20 -5.91 11.89 -0.39
N GLU A 21 -6.45 12.26 0.78
CA GLU A 21 -5.99 11.73 2.06
C GLU A 21 -6.33 10.23 2.21
N ASP A 22 -7.57 9.83 1.94
CA ASP A 22 -8.05 8.45 2.01
C ASP A 22 -9.45 8.39 1.42
N HIS A 23 -9.78 7.31 0.72
CA HIS A 23 -11.11 7.07 0.16
C HIS A 23 -11.37 5.56 0.10
N ILE A 24 -12.63 5.18 -0.17
CA ILE A 24 -12.96 3.78 -0.42
C ILE A 24 -12.23 3.36 -1.71
N PRO A 25 -11.40 2.30 -1.72
CA PRO A 25 -10.72 1.87 -2.92
C PRO A 25 -11.69 1.62 -4.08
N GLY A 26 -11.37 2.18 -5.26
CA GLY A 26 -12.23 2.14 -6.44
C GLY A 26 -13.28 3.26 -6.52
N ALA A 27 -13.41 4.11 -5.50
CA ALA A 27 -14.25 5.30 -5.59
C ALA A 27 -13.65 6.37 -6.50
N ILE A 28 -14.51 7.13 -7.16
CA ILE A 28 -14.12 8.37 -7.86
C ILE A 28 -14.58 9.58 -7.07
N ASN A 29 -13.83 10.67 -7.18
CA ASN A 29 -14.18 11.92 -6.51
C ASN A 29 -15.06 12.80 -7.40
N LEU A 30 -16.32 12.99 -7.00
CA LEU A 30 -17.22 13.96 -7.60
C LEU A 30 -17.68 14.94 -6.50
N PRO A 31 -16.82 15.89 -6.11
CA PRO A 31 -17.09 16.82 -5.01
C PRO A 31 -18.37 17.61 -5.24
N VAL A 32 -19.21 17.72 -4.21
CA VAL A 32 -20.29 18.74 -4.24
C VAL A 32 -19.74 20.14 -3.96
N VAL A 33 -18.60 20.23 -3.27
CA VAL A 33 -17.83 21.47 -3.11
C VAL A 33 -16.36 21.12 -3.30
N ASN A 34 -15.66 21.90 -4.13
CA ASN A 34 -14.21 21.78 -4.29
C ASN A 34 -13.47 22.31 -3.06
N ASN A 35 -12.14 22.24 -3.04
CA ASN A 35 -11.32 22.68 -1.90
C ASN A 35 -11.56 24.15 -1.51
N GLU A 36 -11.64 25.06 -2.48
CA GLU A 36 -11.84 26.50 -2.25
C GLU A 36 -13.26 26.77 -1.71
N GLU A 37 -14.28 26.21 -2.35
CA GLU A 37 -15.69 26.30 -1.96
C GLU A 37 -15.90 25.70 -0.56
N TYR A 38 -15.23 24.58 -0.26
CA TYR A 38 -15.29 23.96 1.07
C TYR A 38 -14.71 24.87 2.15
N ALA A 39 -13.61 25.57 1.87
CA ALA A 39 -13.01 26.53 2.79
C ALA A 39 -13.93 27.75 3.02
N GLU A 40 -14.57 28.26 1.96
CA GLU A 40 -15.51 29.38 2.06
C GLU A 40 -16.75 28.99 2.87
N VAL A 41 -17.39 27.87 2.54
CA VAL A 41 -18.56 27.33 3.28
C VAL A 41 -18.19 27.09 4.74
N GLY A 42 -17.01 26.53 5.02
CA GLY A 42 -16.53 26.30 6.38
C GLY A 42 -16.31 27.59 7.17
N THR A 43 -15.81 28.64 6.51
CA THR A 43 -15.61 29.97 7.11
C THR A 43 -16.95 30.62 7.44
N LEU A 44 -17.88 30.67 6.48
CA LEU A 44 -19.21 31.24 6.71
C LEU A 44 -20.00 30.45 7.73
N HIS A 45 -19.87 29.12 7.80
CA HIS A 45 -20.62 28.32 8.76
C HIS A 45 -20.30 28.71 10.23
N ARG A 46 -19.15 29.33 10.49
CA ARG A 46 -18.78 29.86 11.81
C ARG A 46 -19.42 31.21 12.11
N THR A 47 -19.66 32.04 11.09
CA THR A 47 -20.12 33.43 11.25
C THR A 47 -21.60 33.62 10.91
N ASP A 48 -22.07 33.02 9.82
CA ASP A 48 -23.45 33.03 9.33
C ASP A 48 -23.82 31.66 8.72
N LYS A 49 -24.54 30.86 9.53
CA LYS A 49 -24.97 29.51 9.12
C LYS A 49 -25.93 29.52 7.95
N MET A 50 -26.85 30.50 7.85
CA MET A 50 -27.82 30.53 6.77
C MET A 50 -27.08 30.77 5.45
N LYS A 51 -26.25 31.81 5.41
CA LYS A 51 -25.45 32.14 4.23
C LYS A 51 -24.56 30.97 3.81
N ALA A 52 -23.92 30.27 4.76
CA ALA A 52 -23.13 29.07 4.48
C ALA A 52 -23.94 27.95 3.82
N TYR A 53 -25.19 27.71 4.27
CA TYR A 53 -26.06 26.72 3.63
C TYR A 53 -26.48 27.15 2.23
N LEU A 54 -26.81 28.42 2.03
CA LEU A 54 -27.22 28.96 0.74
C LEU A 54 -26.10 28.80 -0.29
N ILE A 55 -24.88 29.25 0.03
CA ILE A 55 -23.75 29.12 -0.90
C ILE A 55 -23.35 27.65 -1.12
N GLY A 56 -23.40 26.83 -0.07
CA GLY A 56 -23.04 25.42 -0.15
C GLY A 56 -23.98 24.63 -1.06
N VAL A 57 -25.29 24.89 -0.99
CA VAL A 57 -26.27 24.29 -1.91
C VAL A 57 -26.06 24.79 -3.33
N ALA A 58 -25.83 26.10 -3.52
CA ALA A 58 -25.58 26.67 -4.84
C ALA A 58 -24.34 26.05 -5.52
N TYR A 59 -23.23 25.91 -4.81
CA TYR A 59 -22.03 25.22 -5.31
C TYR A 59 -22.32 23.75 -5.61
N SER A 60 -22.99 23.05 -4.70
CA SER A 60 -23.36 21.64 -4.89
C SER A 60 -24.15 21.41 -6.16
N LEU A 61 -25.18 22.22 -6.42
CA LEU A 61 -26.01 22.06 -7.63
C LEU A 61 -25.20 22.34 -8.91
N LYS A 62 -24.35 23.38 -8.91
CA LYS A 62 -23.48 23.70 -10.05
C LYS A 62 -22.50 22.57 -10.36
N ASN A 63 -21.84 22.04 -9.32
CA ASN A 63 -20.86 20.98 -9.47
C ASN A 63 -21.52 19.66 -9.89
N ILE A 64 -22.64 19.29 -9.28
CA ILE A 64 -23.44 18.11 -9.69
C ILE A 64 -23.84 18.24 -11.16
N SER A 65 -24.37 19.40 -11.58
CA SER A 65 -24.72 19.64 -13.00
C SER A 65 -23.55 19.34 -13.94
N ARG A 66 -22.35 19.85 -13.63
CA ARG A 66 -21.15 19.60 -14.45
C ARG A 66 -20.82 18.11 -14.55
N TYR A 67 -20.93 17.37 -13.45
CA TYR A 67 -20.67 15.93 -13.44
C TYR A 67 -21.78 15.11 -14.08
N LEU A 68 -23.03 15.59 -14.06
CA LEU A 68 -24.13 15.00 -14.80
C LEU A 68 -23.85 15.03 -16.30
N ASP A 69 -23.41 16.17 -16.82
CA ASP A 69 -23.11 16.36 -18.25
C ASP A 69 -21.88 15.59 -18.73
N THR A 70 -20.97 15.23 -17.81
CA THR A 70 -19.69 14.60 -18.15
C THR A 70 -19.64 13.13 -17.75
N VAL A 71 -19.53 12.86 -16.44
CA VAL A 71 -19.26 11.52 -15.90
C VAL A 71 -20.51 10.65 -15.93
N ILE A 72 -21.67 11.21 -15.59
CA ILE A 72 -22.92 10.43 -15.46
C ILE A 72 -23.64 10.28 -16.80
N ALA A 73 -23.50 11.21 -17.74
CA ALA A 73 -24.16 11.17 -19.05
C ALA A 73 -23.88 9.88 -19.85
N SER A 74 -22.69 9.29 -19.66
CA SER A 74 -22.27 8.06 -20.34
C SER A 74 -22.60 6.77 -19.57
N ARG A 75 -23.21 6.86 -18.39
CA ARG A 75 -23.46 5.71 -17.51
C ARG A 75 -24.76 4.98 -17.90
N PRO A 76 -24.76 3.63 -17.97
CA PRO A 76 -25.98 2.86 -18.18
C PRO A 76 -26.99 3.03 -17.03
N ARG A 77 -28.28 3.18 -17.34
CA ARG A 77 -29.35 3.32 -16.33
C ARG A 77 -29.43 2.16 -15.32
N ARG A 78 -28.89 0.99 -15.68
CA ARG A 78 -28.83 -0.20 -14.81
C ARG A 78 -27.74 -0.13 -13.74
N ASP A 79 -26.79 0.81 -13.83
CA ASP A 79 -25.69 0.93 -12.90
C ASP A 79 -26.22 1.13 -11.47
N ARG A 80 -25.65 0.37 -10.53
CA ARG A 80 -25.86 0.54 -9.11
C ARG A 80 -24.79 1.47 -8.55
N ILE A 81 -25.22 2.58 -7.97
CA ILE A 81 -24.32 3.66 -7.54
C ILE A 81 -24.32 3.78 -6.01
N LEU A 82 -23.14 3.76 -5.40
CA LEU A 82 -22.96 4.11 -3.99
C LEU A 82 -22.47 5.55 -3.87
N VAL A 83 -23.12 6.36 -3.03
CA VAL A 83 -22.68 7.73 -2.74
C VAL A 83 -22.33 7.87 -1.27
N TYR A 84 -21.20 8.51 -0.96
CA TYR A 84 -20.86 8.88 0.39
C TYR A 84 -20.27 10.28 0.51
N CYS A 85 -20.32 10.82 1.72
CA CYS A 85 -19.60 12.03 2.10
C CYS A 85 -18.94 11.79 3.46
N PHE A 86 -18.46 12.83 4.13
CA PHE A 86 -17.75 12.66 5.41
C PHE A 86 -18.53 11.91 6.50
N ARG A 87 -19.84 12.16 6.64
CA ARG A 87 -20.70 11.54 7.68
C ARG A 87 -22.01 10.94 7.15
N GLY A 88 -22.17 10.81 5.83
CA GLY A 88 -23.43 10.37 5.20
C GLY A 88 -24.58 11.39 5.31
N GLY A 89 -24.24 12.67 5.47
CA GLY A 89 -25.18 13.77 5.65
C GLY A 89 -25.63 14.45 4.35
N LYS A 90 -25.81 15.77 4.42
CA LYS A 90 -26.37 16.62 3.35
C LYS A 90 -25.65 16.49 2.00
N ARG A 91 -24.32 16.45 1.99
CA ARG A 91 -23.51 16.39 0.75
C ARG A 91 -23.83 15.16 -0.10
N SER A 92 -23.82 13.97 0.50
CA SER A 92 -24.20 12.72 -0.17
C SER A 92 -25.70 12.62 -0.46
N ARG A 93 -26.53 13.36 0.29
CA ARG A 93 -27.98 13.42 0.03
C ARG A 93 -28.29 14.14 -1.28
N LEU A 94 -27.59 15.24 -1.58
CA LEU A 94 -27.78 15.98 -2.84
C LEU A 94 -27.47 15.12 -4.08
N TRP A 95 -26.35 14.39 -4.05
CA TRP A 95 -26.02 13.42 -5.09
C TRP A 95 -27.04 12.29 -5.19
N PHE A 96 -27.47 11.74 -4.06
CA PHE A 96 -28.51 10.71 -4.03
C PHE A 96 -29.81 11.19 -4.68
N ASP A 97 -30.33 12.36 -4.27
CA ASP A 97 -31.59 12.88 -4.79
C ASP A 97 -31.50 13.13 -6.31
N ALA A 98 -30.36 13.65 -6.81
CA ALA A 98 -30.15 13.86 -8.25
C ALA A 98 -30.14 12.54 -9.04
N LEU A 99 -29.40 11.53 -8.59
CA LEU A 99 -29.29 10.25 -9.28
C LEU A 99 -30.57 9.41 -9.18
N ASP A 100 -31.25 9.45 -8.04
CA ASP A 100 -32.55 8.79 -7.82
C ASP A 100 -33.63 9.43 -8.71
N THR A 101 -33.63 10.76 -8.85
CA THR A 101 -34.54 11.47 -9.76
C THR A 101 -34.34 11.06 -11.23
N ILE A 102 -33.10 10.79 -11.64
CA ILE A 102 -32.80 10.28 -12.99
C ILE A 102 -33.29 8.82 -13.15
N GLY A 103 -33.34 8.07 -12.04
CA GLY A 103 -33.82 6.69 -11.96
C GLY A 103 -32.71 5.63 -11.89
N TYR A 104 -31.53 5.99 -11.38
CA TYR A 104 -30.50 5.01 -11.02
C TYR A 104 -30.86 4.26 -9.75
N LYS A 105 -30.30 3.05 -9.56
CA LYS A 105 -30.32 2.39 -8.26
C LYS A 105 -29.22 2.96 -7.38
N VAL A 106 -29.58 3.81 -6.41
CA VAL A 106 -28.59 4.55 -5.60
C VAL A 106 -28.66 4.13 -4.14
N ASP A 107 -27.52 3.82 -3.55
CA ASP A 107 -27.36 3.61 -2.12
C ASP A 107 -26.53 4.76 -1.51
N ARG A 108 -26.77 5.08 -0.25
CA ARG A 108 -25.90 5.98 0.53
C ARG A 108 -25.18 5.22 1.60
N LEU A 109 -23.88 5.48 1.77
CA LEU A 109 -23.10 4.84 2.82
C LEU A 109 -23.50 5.35 4.22
N PRO A 110 -24.07 4.50 5.10
CA PRO A 110 -24.45 4.92 6.45
C PRO A 110 -23.23 5.38 7.25
N GLY A 111 -23.32 6.56 7.87
CA GLY A 111 -22.20 7.16 8.60
C GLY A 111 -21.06 7.69 7.72
N GLY A 112 -21.16 7.58 6.39
CA GLY A 112 -20.19 8.09 5.42
C GLY A 112 -18.78 7.57 5.63
N TRP A 113 -17.79 8.35 5.15
CA TRP A 113 -16.37 8.04 5.30
C TRP A 113 -15.96 7.81 6.77
N LYS A 114 -16.52 8.56 7.74
CA LYS A 114 -16.24 8.33 9.16
C LYS A 114 -16.73 6.96 9.64
N GLY A 115 -17.88 6.50 9.13
CA GLY A 115 -18.39 5.15 9.36
C GLY A 115 -17.46 4.10 8.76
N TYR A 116 -17.06 4.30 7.51
CA TYR A 116 -16.08 3.46 6.82
C TYR A 116 -14.76 3.37 7.59
N ARG A 117 -14.17 4.48 8.02
CA ARG A 117 -12.91 4.47 8.78
C ARG A 117 -12.97 3.67 10.07
N ARG A 118 -14.06 3.81 10.83
CA ARG A 118 -14.24 3.00 12.05
C ARG A 118 -14.33 1.52 11.72
N TRP A 119 -15.01 1.17 10.64
CA TRP A 119 -15.06 -0.20 10.16
C TRP A 119 -13.67 -0.70 9.72
N VAL A 120 -12.91 0.07 8.92
CA VAL A 120 -11.55 -0.32 8.50
C VAL A 120 -10.67 -0.61 9.71
N ASN A 121 -10.63 0.32 10.66
CA ASN A 121 -9.80 0.19 11.85
C ASN A 121 -10.20 -1.05 12.68
N GLY A 122 -11.50 -1.25 12.92
CA GLY A 122 -11.98 -2.41 13.67
C GLY A 122 -11.70 -3.74 12.95
N GLN A 123 -11.84 -3.78 11.63
CA GLN A 123 -11.49 -4.98 10.86
C GLN A 123 -10.00 -5.28 10.89
N LEU A 124 -9.11 -4.28 10.86
CA LEU A 124 -7.66 -4.50 10.93
C LEU A 124 -7.19 -4.98 12.32
N GLU A 125 -8.01 -4.86 13.36
CA GLU A 125 -7.72 -5.46 14.68
C GLU A 125 -7.98 -6.97 14.72
N GLU A 126 -8.92 -7.45 13.91
CA GLU A 126 -9.43 -8.83 13.95
C GLU A 126 -9.03 -9.67 12.72
N ARG A 127 -9.26 -9.14 11.52
CA ARG A 127 -9.13 -9.85 10.24
C ARG A 127 -7.75 -10.48 10.03
N PRO A 128 -6.61 -9.81 10.31
CA PRO A 128 -5.30 -10.43 10.17
C PRO A 128 -5.12 -11.68 11.03
N ARG A 129 -5.78 -11.77 12.19
CA ARG A 129 -5.65 -12.92 13.11
C ARG A 129 -6.32 -14.19 12.60
N GLN A 130 -7.12 -14.10 11.54
CA GLN A 130 -7.89 -15.20 10.98
C GLN A 130 -7.09 -16.04 9.97
N PHE A 131 -5.88 -15.61 9.61
CA PHE A 131 -5.07 -16.27 8.59
C PHE A 131 -3.86 -16.98 9.19
N THR A 132 -3.45 -18.06 8.51
CA THR A 132 -2.12 -18.64 8.71
C THR A 132 -1.16 -17.95 7.74
N TYR A 133 -0.08 -17.36 8.25
CA TYR A 133 0.92 -16.69 7.43
C TYR A 133 2.12 -17.58 7.16
N PHE A 134 2.52 -17.67 5.89
CA PHE A 134 3.82 -18.19 5.49
C PHE A 134 4.75 -17.02 5.22
N VAL A 135 5.70 -16.81 6.12
CA VAL A 135 6.53 -15.62 6.18
C VAL A 135 7.85 -15.90 5.49
N LEU A 136 8.12 -15.24 4.37
CA LEU A 136 9.40 -15.30 3.68
C LEU A 136 10.40 -14.38 4.37
N ALA A 137 11.47 -14.96 4.91
CA ALA A 137 12.56 -14.23 5.53
C ALA A 137 13.88 -14.47 4.80
N GLY A 138 14.69 -13.45 4.60
CA GLY A 138 15.93 -13.56 3.84
C GLY A 138 16.60 -12.22 3.64
N PRO A 139 17.91 -12.21 3.35
CA PRO A 139 18.68 -10.99 3.23
C PRO A 139 18.17 -10.09 2.09
N THR A 140 18.68 -8.87 2.04
CA THR A 140 18.14 -7.87 1.12
C THR A 140 18.46 -8.22 -0.33
N GLY A 141 17.49 -8.10 -1.23
CA GLY A 141 17.71 -8.45 -2.65
C GLY A 141 17.76 -9.95 -2.95
N CYS A 142 17.42 -10.85 -2.01
CA CYS A 142 17.34 -12.29 -2.31
C CYS A 142 16.09 -12.72 -3.11
N GLY A 143 15.39 -11.77 -3.75
CA GLY A 143 14.29 -12.07 -4.67
C GLY A 143 12.93 -12.40 -4.03
N LYS A 144 12.74 -12.17 -2.74
CA LYS A 144 11.47 -12.44 -2.02
C LYS A 144 10.26 -11.81 -2.70
N THR A 145 10.34 -10.55 -3.11
CA THR A 145 9.24 -9.83 -3.75
C THR A 145 8.87 -10.43 -5.11
N ARG A 146 9.87 -10.79 -5.91
CA ARG A 146 9.63 -11.49 -7.18
C ARG A 146 9.11 -12.91 -6.96
N LEU A 147 9.56 -13.59 -5.90
CA LEU A 147 9.03 -14.90 -5.51
C LEU A 147 7.57 -14.82 -5.06
N LEU A 148 7.18 -13.78 -4.30
CA LEU A 148 5.78 -13.50 -3.96
C LEU A 148 4.92 -13.31 -5.22
N ASP A 149 5.39 -12.54 -6.21
CA ASP A 149 4.68 -12.41 -7.49
C ASP A 149 4.51 -13.76 -8.21
N GLN A 150 5.54 -14.61 -8.24
CA GLN A 150 5.42 -15.96 -8.82
C GLN A 150 4.47 -16.87 -8.03
N LEU A 151 4.45 -16.78 -6.69
CA LEU A 151 3.49 -17.49 -5.84
C LEU A 151 2.06 -17.06 -6.15
N ALA A 152 1.81 -15.74 -6.33
CA ALA A 152 0.50 -15.21 -6.68
C ALA A 152 0.05 -15.73 -8.06
N ARG A 153 0.94 -15.71 -9.06
CA ARG A 153 0.66 -16.25 -10.41
C ARG A 153 0.40 -17.76 -10.42
N ALA A 154 1.03 -18.49 -9.50
CA ALA A 154 0.76 -19.91 -9.29
C ALA A 154 -0.52 -20.17 -8.46
N GLY A 155 -1.29 -19.13 -8.12
CA GLY A 155 -2.60 -19.22 -7.49
C GLY A 155 -2.58 -19.16 -5.96
N ALA A 156 -1.43 -18.90 -5.32
CA ALA A 156 -1.36 -18.73 -3.87
C ALA A 156 -1.96 -17.38 -3.42
N GLN A 157 -2.38 -17.30 -2.15
CA GLN A 157 -2.78 -16.01 -1.57
C GLN A 157 -1.52 -15.27 -1.13
N VAL A 158 -1.31 -14.07 -1.65
CA VAL A 158 -0.09 -13.29 -1.41
C VAL A 158 -0.47 -11.90 -0.90
N LEU A 159 0.08 -11.55 0.26
CA LEU A 159 0.02 -10.23 0.83
C LEU A 159 1.34 -9.49 0.54
N ASP A 160 1.37 -8.80 -0.60
CA ASP A 160 2.49 -7.93 -0.98
C ASP A 160 2.38 -6.57 -0.28
N LEU A 161 3.04 -6.45 0.87
CA LEU A 161 3.00 -5.24 1.69
C LEU A 161 3.72 -4.06 1.06
N GLU A 162 4.76 -4.30 0.27
CA GLU A 162 5.49 -3.24 -0.45
C GLU A 162 4.62 -2.64 -1.55
N ALA A 163 3.86 -3.47 -2.28
CA ALA A 163 2.90 -3.02 -3.28
C ALA A 163 1.77 -2.19 -2.65
N VAL A 164 1.20 -2.64 -1.52
CA VAL A 164 0.17 -1.87 -0.79
C VAL A 164 0.72 -0.53 -0.28
N ALA A 165 1.97 -0.51 0.17
CA ALA A 165 2.65 0.69 0.64
C ALA A 165 3.26 1.55 -0.47
N ALA A 166 3.21 1.09 -1.73
CA ALA A 166 3.92 1.67 -2.87
C ALA A 166 5.38 2.04 -2.55
N HIS A 167 6.08 1.15 -1.85
CA HIS A 167 7.41 1.43 -1.29
C HIS A 167 8.18 0.14 -0.96
N ARG A 168 9.46 0.07 -1.33
CA ARG A 168 10.34 -1.12 -1.22
C ARG A 168 11.03 -1.31 0.15
N GLY A 169 10.31 -1.07 1.25
CA GLY A 169 10.77 -1.38 2.62
C GLY A 169 12.08 -0.74 3.16
N SER A 170 12.82 0.04 2.38
CA SER A 170 14.18 0.50 2.69
C SER A 170 14.36 2.01 2.62
N VAL A 171 15.50 2.54 3.09
CA VAL A 171 15.79 4.01 3.05
C VAL A 171 15.79 4.55 1.62
N ILE A 172 16.13 3.71 0.65
CA ILE A 172 16.14 4.04 -0.78
C ILE A 172 14.91 3.46 -1.51
N GLY A 173 13.88 3.03 -0.76
CA GLY A 173 12.77 2.25 -1.27
C GLY A 173 11.64 3.07 -1.91
N ALA A 174 11.76 4.39 -1.97
CA ALA A 174 10.80 5.24 -2.66
C ALA A 174 10.80 4.94 -4.17
N ILE A 175 9.62 4.75 -4.76
CA ILE A 175 9.50 4.40 -6.18
C ILE A 175 9.35 5.69 -7.00
N PRO A 176 10.24 5.98 -7.95
CA PRO A 176 10.15 7.18 -8.78
C PRO A 176 8.79 7.32 -9.46
N GLY A 177 8.18 8.50 -9.33
CA GLY A 177 6.88 8.82 -9.93
C GLY A 177 5.67 8.23 -9.22
N ILE A 178 5.84 7.43 -8.16
CA ILE A 178 4.75 6.83 -7.39
C ILE A 178 4.76 7.40 -5.98
N SER A 179 3.65 8.05 -5.60
CA SER A 179 3.47 8.55 -4.23
C SER A 179 3.03 7.43 -3.31
N GLN A 180 3.71 7.29 -2.17
CA GLN A 180 3.26 6.39 -1.11
C GLN A 180 1.91 6.85 -0.53
N PRO A 181 0.95 5.94 -0.29
CA PRO A 181 -0.32 6.28 0.35
C PRO A 181 -0.12 6.88 1.74
N THR A 182 -1.10 7.67 2.19
CA THR A 182 -1.18 8.04 3.60
C THR A 182 -1.42 6.79 4.47
N GLN A 183 -1.19 6.88 5.78
CA GLN A 183 -1.50 5.78 6.70
C GLN A 183 -2.95 5.29 6.55
N LYS A 184 -3.92 6.21 6.42
CA LYS A 184 -5.34 5.84 6.32
C LYS A 184 -5.62 5.08 5.03
N TYR A 185 -5.04 5.53 3.91
CA TYR A 185 -5.26 4.87 2.63
C TYR A 185 -4.52 3.53 2.53
N PHE A 186 -3.32 3.43 3.12
CA PHE A 186 -2.64 2.15 3.31
C PHE A 186 -3.52 1.15 4.08
N ASP A 187 -4.13 1.56 5.19
CA ASP A 187 -5.05 0.71 5.95
C ASP A 187 -6.26 0.26 5.11
N SER A 188 -6.80 1.16 4.28
CA SER A 188 -7.93 0.86 3.37
C SER A 188 -7.57 -0.19 2.32
N LEU A 189 -6.41 -0.02 1.66
CA LEU A 189 -5.88 -0.93 0.64
C LEU A 189 -5.51 -2.29 1.25
N LEU A 190 -4.85 -2.28 2.41
CA LEU A 190 -4.48 -3.49 3.15
C LEU A 190 -5.73 -4.31 3.49
N LEU A 191 -6.75 -3.67 4.06
CA LEU A 191 -7.99 -4.36 4.38
C LEU A 191 -8.67 -4.89 3.11
N GLN A 192 -8.72 -4.11 2.03
CA GLN A 192 -9.31 -4.57 0.77
C GLN A 192 -8.67 -5.87 0.31
N GLN A 193 -7.33 -5.96 0.33
CA GLN A 193 -6.62 -7.17 -0.04
C GLN A 193 -6.91 -8.34 0.92
N LEU A 194 -6.89 -8.12 2.23
CA LEU A 194 -7.22 -9.16 3.22
C LEU A 194 -8.65 -9.70 3.11
N LEU A 195 -9.58 -8.90 2.58
CA LEU A 195 -10.97 -9.33 2.37
C LEU A 195 -11.13 -10.27 1.16
N THR A 196 -10.18 -10.30 0.23
CA THR A 196 -10.22 -11.23 -0.92
C THR A 196 -9.72 -12.63 -0.57
N PHE A 197 -9.02 -12.78 0.55
CA PHE A 197 -8.45 -14.04 0.98
C PHE A 197 -9.47 -14.95 1.68
N SER A 198 -9.38 -16.24 1.37
CA SER A 198 -9.97 -17.32 2.14
C SER A 198 -9.14 -17.59 3.40
N THR A 199 -9.84 -17.81 4.51
CA THR A 199 -9.24 -18.17 5.81
C THR A 199 -8.74 -19.60 5.85
N ASP A 200 -9.19 -20.46 4.93
CA ASP A 200 -8.83 -21.88 4.89
C ASP A 200 -7.52 -22.15 4.14
N ARG A 201 -6.91 -21.09 3.59
CA ARG A 201 -5.67 -21.15 2.80
C ARG A 201 -4.61 -20.24 3.44
N PRO A 202 -3.33 -20.64 3.41
CA PRO A 202 -2.26 -19.80 3.93
C PRO A 202 -2.10 -18.53 3.10
N VAL A 203 -1.58 -17.48 3.72
CA VAL A 203 -1.21 -16.21 3.10
C VAL A 203 0.31 -16.06 3.13
N TRP A 204 0.91 -15.99 1.95
CA TRP A 204 2.34 -15.74 1.79
C TRP A 204 2.62 -14.24 1.94
N VAL A 205 3.63 -13.90 2.74
CA VAL A 205 3.98 -12.51 3.05
C VAL A 205 5.48 -12.42 3.31
N GLU A 206 6.08 -11.26 3.05
CA GLU A 206 7.46 -10.99 3.41
C GLU A 206 7.61 -10.59 4.88
N ALA A 207 8.75 -10.96 5.48
CA ALA A 207 9.12 -10.54 6.81
C ALA A 207 9.51 -9.04 6.84
N GLU A 208 8.50 -8.17 6.74
CA GLU A 208 8.66 -6.73 6.77
C GLU A 208 8.84 -6.17 8.18
N SER A 209 9.50 -5.02 8.25
CA SER A 209 9.64 -4.28 9.50
C SER A 209 8.31 -3.62 9.89
N LYS A 210 8.14 -3.22 11.16
CA LYS A 210 6.93 -2.50 11.62
C LYS A 210 6.53 -1.32 10.72
N LYS A 211 7.49 -0.68 10.04
CA LYS A 211 7.26 0.41 9.11
C LYS A 211 7.72 0.06 7.70
N ILE A 212 7.00 0.58 6.72
CA ILE A 212 7.35 0.51 5.29
C ILE A 212 7.34 1.95 4.78
N GLY A 213 8.51 2.57 4.66
CA GLY A 213 8.60 4.01 4.44
C GLY A 213 7.90 4.79 5.57
N ASN A 214 6.88 5.57 5.23
CA ASN A 214 6.13 6.43 6.15
C ASN A 214 4.89 5.77 6.77
N VAL A 215 4.50 4.58 6.31
CA VAL A 215 3.33 3.85 6.85
C VAL A 215 3.74 2.78 7.85
N GLN A 216 2.85 2.47 8.77
CA GLN A 216 3.02 1.46 9.81
C GLN A 216 2.06 0.31 9.60
N MET A 217 2.53 -0.91 9.80
CA MET A 217 1.67 -2.10 9.78
C MET A 217 0.74 -2.16 10.99
N PRO A 218 -0.48 -2.70 10.84
CA PRO A 218 -1.37 -2.95 11.97
C PRO A 218 -0.73 -3.89 12.99
N PRO A 219 -0.83 -3.60 14.31
CA PRO A 219 -0.27 -4.47 15.34
C PRO A 219 -0.80 -5.91 15.29
N ALA A 220 -2.07 -6.10 14.92
CA ALA A 220 -2.66 -7.43 14.81
C ALA A 220 -1.97 -8.27 13.72
N LEU A 221 -1.65 -7.68 12.57
CA LEU A 221 -0.92 -8.35 11.50
C LEU A 221 0.49 -8.75 11.95
N LEU A 222 1.23 -7.78 12.48
CA LEU A 222 2.60 -7.99 12.97
C LEU A 222 2.67 -9.09 14.02
N ASN A 223 1.84 -9.00 15.06
CA ASN A 223 1.84 -9.97 16.14
C ASN A 223 1.45 -11.38 15.64
N THR A 224 0.52 -11.48 14.69
CA THR A 224 0.14 -12.77 14.11
C THR A 224 1.28 -13.36 13.30
N MET A 225 1.98 -12.56 12.49
CA MET A 225 3.17 -12.99 11.76
C MET A 225 4.27 -13.46 12.71
N TYR A 226 4.58 -12.69 13.76
CA TYR A 226 5.66 -13.00 14.71
C TYR A 226 5.38 -14.23 15.57
N SER A 227 4.16 -14.36 16.09
CA SER A 227 3.82 -15.43 17.04
C SER A 227 3.38 -16.72 16.37
N ASN A 228 2.68 -16.63 15.23
CA ASN A 228 1.99 -17.78 14.62
C ASN A 228 2.42 -18.04 13.17
N GLY A 229 3.26 -17.18 12.58
CA GLY A 229 3.72 -17.34 11.21
C GLY A 229 4.64 -18.54 11.04
N LYS A 230 4.45 -19.30 9.96
CA LYS A 230 5.42 -20.31 9.52
C LYS A 230 6.51 -19.63 8.72
N LEU A 231 7.71 -19.61 9.27
CA LEU A 231 8.83 -18.89 8.68
C LEU A 231 9.57 -19.78 7.67
N ILE A 232 9.93 -19.19 6.53
CA ILE A 232 10.64 -19.86 5.44
C ILE A 232 11.81 -18.97 5.06
N ARG A 233 13.02 -19.52 5.15
CA ARG A 233 14.25 -18.77 4.86
C ARG A 233 14.54 -18.85 3.37
N ILE A 234 14.80 -17.70 2.77
CA ILE A 234 15.22 -17.54 1.39
C ILE A 234 16.64 -16.99 1.38
N SER A 235 17.55 -17.63 0.67
CA SER A 235 18.87 -17.10 0.36
C SER A 235 19.08 -17.03 -1.15
N ALA A 236 19.99 -16.17 -1.58
CA ALA A 236 20.46 -16.12 -2.96
C ALA A 236 21.94 -15.69 -2.97
N PRO A 237 22.74 -16.15 -3.94
CA PRO A 237 24.13 -15.70 -4.10
C PRO A 237 24.22 -14.17 -4.25
N MET A 238 25.28 -13.55 -3.70
CA MET A 238 25.45 -12.09 -3.75
C MET A 238 25.40 -11.53 -5.18
N ALA A 239 26.02 -12.22 -6.14
CA ALA A 239 26.00 -11.82 -7.54
C ALA A 239 24.57 -11.69 -8.11
N GLN A 240 23.67 -12.62 -7.75
CA GLN A 240 22.26 -12.55 -8.15
C GLN A 240 21.53 -11.40 -7.46
N ARG A 241 21.81 -11.18 -6.18
CA ARG A 241 21.21 -10.08 -5.39
C ARG A 241 21.59 -8.71 -5.96
N VAL A 242 22.88 -8.51 -6.27
CA VAL A 242 23.38 -7.28 -6.91
C VAL A 242 22.72 -7.09 -8.27
N ARG A 243 22.68 -8.13 -9.12
CA ARG A 243 21.99 -8.07 -10.42
C ARG A 243 20.54 -7.63 -10.27
N LEU A 244 19.80 -8.22 -9.32
CA LEU A 244 18.42 -7.87 -9.04
C LEU A 244 18.27 -6.38 -8.67
N TRP A 245 19.16 -5.88 -7.82
CA TRP A 245 19.15 -4.47 -7.41
C TRP A 245 19.47 -3.52 -8.55
N ARG A 246 20.37 -3.89 -9.47
CA ARG A 246 20.63 -3.09 -10.67
C ARG A 246 19.38 -2.95 -11.55
N GLU A 247 18.57 -3.99 -11.63
CA GLU A 247 17.29 -3.94 -12.36
C GLU A 247 16.28 -3.05 -11.61
N ASP A 248 16.13 -3.26 -10.31
CA ASP A 248 15.11 -2.62 -9.48
C ASP A 248 15.39 -1.14 -9.19
N TYR A 249 16.67 -0.77 -9.18
CA TYR A 249 17.19 0.56 -8.87
C TYR A 249 18.01 1.16 -10.01
N ALA A 250 17.71 0.80 -11.27
CA ALA A 250 18.42 1.28 -12.45
C ALA A 250 18.53 2.82 -12.54
N HIS A 251 17.60 3.55 -11.93
CA HIS A 251 17.62 5.02 -11.86
C HIS A 251 18.78 5.58 -11.01
N PHE A 252 19.31 4.84 -10.03
CA PHE A 252 20.49 5.26 -9.27
C PHE A 252 21.79 5.15 -10.06
N GLU A 253 21.86 4.28 -11.07
CA GLU A 253 22.99 4.27 -12.02
C GLU A 253 22.96 5.49 -12.95
N GLN A 254 21.77 6.08 -13.18
CA GLN A 254 21.59 7.25 -14.04
C GLN A 254 21.86 8.57 -13.30
N ASP A 255 21.65 8.60 -11.98
CA ASP A 255 21.95 9.75 -11.12
C ASP A 255 22.65 9.33 -9.80
N PRO A 256 23.96 9.02 -9.86
CA PRO A 256 24.73 8.61 -8.69
C PRO A 256 24.79 9.69 -7.59
N ALA A 257 24.73 10.97 -7.96
CA ALA A 257 24.76 12.07 -7.00
C ALA A 257 23.48 12.10 -6.16
N ALA A 258 22.31 11.95 -6.79
CA ALA A 258 21.05 11.82 -6.06
C ALA A 258 21.03 10.56 -5.18
N PHE A 259 21.62 9.45 -5.65
CA PHE A 259 21.75 8.24 -4.86
C PHE A 259 22.55 8.49 -3.57
N LEU A 260 23.75 9.06 -3.69
CA LEU A 260 24.59 9.37 -2.53
C LEU A 260 23.93 10.34 -1.56
N ALA A 261 23.18 11.32 -2.05
CA ALA A 261 22.42 12.25 -1.22
C ALA A 261 21.44 11.50 -0.29
N GLN A 262 20.73 10.49 -0.81
CA GLN A 262 19.83 9.64 -0.01
C GLN A 262 20.58 8.81 1.04
N LEU A 263 21.78 8.32 0.70
CA LEU A 263 22.59 7.51 1.61
C LEU A 263 23.16 8.32 2.79
N THR A 264 23.20 9.65 2.71
CA THR A 264 23.76 10.53 3.77
C THR A 264 23.16 10.25 5.14
N HIS A 265 21.87 9.88 5.20
CA HIS A 265 21.18 9.52 6.45
C HIS A 265 21.75 8.27 7.12
N LEU A 266 22.47 7.42 6.39
CA LEU A 266 23.09 6.19 6.89
C LEU A 266 24.51 6.41 7.42
N ARG A 267 25.13 7.57 7.20
CA ARG A 267 26.52 7.84 7.60
C ARG A 267 26.78 7.57 9.09
N SER A 268 25.83 7.95 9.96
CA SER A 268 25.93 7.71 11.40
C SER A 268 25.82 6.22 11.78
N LEU A 269 25.20 5.40 10.92
CA LEU A 269 24.98 3.98 11.17
C LEU A 269 26.15 3.11 10.68
N VAL A 270 26.83 3.51 9.60
CA VAL A 270 27.95 2.74 9.02
C VAL A 270 29.33 3.30 9.38
N GLY A 271 29.40 4.54 9.85
CA GLY A 271 30.64 5.21 10.22
C GLY A 271 31.31 5.94 9.05
N GLY A 272 32.17 6.92 9.39
CA GLY A 272 32.75 7.85 8.42
C GLY A 272 33.59 7.18 7.33
N LYS A 273 34.49 6.26 7.70
CA LYS A 273 35.38 5.58 6.74
C LYS A 273 34.64 4.73 5.71
N GLU A 274 33.59 4.03 6.13
CA GLU A 274 32.80 3.23 5.20
C GLU A 274 31.96 4.14 4.30
N PHE A 275 31.41 5.22 4.85
CA PHE A 275 30.68 6.19 4.06
C PHE A 275 31.56 6.89 3.01
N GLU A 276 32.80 7.26 3.36
CA GLU A 276 33.79 7.78 2.41
C GLU A 276 34.03 6.79 1.26
N ARG A 277 34.14 5.50 1.58
CA ARG A 277 34.23 4.46 0.54
C ARG A 277 33.00 4.41 -0.37
N TRP A 278 31.81 4.65 0.15
CA TRP A 278 30.61 4.74 -0.69
C TRP A 278 30.64 5.95 -1.61
N GLN A 279 31.20 7.08 -1.15
CA GLN A 279 31.43 8.25 -1.99
C GLN A 279 32.40 7.91 -3.13
N ASP A 280 33.55 7.30 -2.83
CA ASP A 280 34.54 6.91 -3.84
C ASP A 280 33.96 5.94 -4.89
N LEU A 281 33.16 4.95 -4.45
CA LEU A 281 32.49 4.01 -5.35
C LEU A 281 31.45 4.72 -6.25
N THR A 282 30.72 5.69 -5.70
CA THR A 282 29.76 6.50 -6.45
C THR A 282 30.48 7.35 -7.51
N GLU A 283 31.55 8.05 -7.12
CA GLU A 283 32.32 8.95 -8.00
C GLU A 283 33.06 8.19 -9.11
N SER A 284 33.51 6.97 -8.83
CA SER A 284 34.16 6.10 -9.81
C SER A 284 33.19 5.25 -10.65
N GLY A 285 31.87 5.40 -10.46
CA GLY A 285 30.86 4.67 -11.22
C GLY A 285 30.74 3.18 -10.88
N GLN A 286 31.33 2.73 -9.77
CA GLN A 286 31.31 1.36 -9.27
C GLN A 286 30.03 1.09 -8.45
N ILE A 287 28.88 1.30 -9.10
CA ILE A 287 27.55 1.15 -8.47
C ILE A 287 27.24 -0.31 -8.05
N PRO A 288 27.58 -1.36 -8.82
CA PRO A 288 27.38 -2.74 -8.38
C PRO A 288 28.09 -3.06 -7.06
N GLU A 289 29.33 -2.60 -6.91
CA GLU A 289 30.13 -2.75 -5.70
C GLU A 289 29.52 -1.96 -4.53
N LEU A 290 28.98 -0.78 -4.80
CA LEU A 290 28.26 0.01 -3.81
C LEU A 290 26.98 -0.71 -3.34
N PHE A 291 26.22 -1.34 -4.24
CA PHE A 291 25.06 -2.14 -3.87
C PHE A 291 25.44 -3.33 -2.98
N GLU A 292 26.50 -4.07 -3.33
CA GLU A 292 27.01 -5.15 -2.49
C GLU A 292 27.39 -4.65 -1.09
N ARG A 293 28.09 -3.52 -1.00
CA ARG A 293 28.48 -2.88 0.27
C ARG A 293 27.27 -2.46 1.09
N LEU A 294 26.27 -1.84 0.48
CA LEU A 294 25.03 -1.45 1.14
C LEU A 294 24.33 -2.67 1.74
N MET A 295 24.22 -3.76 0.97
CA MET A 295 23.65 -5.01 1.45
C MET A 295 24.43 -5.57 2.64
N THR A 296 25.75 -5.75 2.48
CA THR A 296 26.58 -6.47 3.45
C THR A 296 26.85 -5.68 4.73
N VAL A 297 27.04 -4.35 4.63
CA VAL A 297 27.45 -3.53 5.78
C VAL A 297 26.26 -2.91 6.51
N HIS A 298 25.18 -2.59 5.80
CA HIS A 298 24.03 -1.91 6.40
C HIS A 298 22.78 -2.80 6.48
N TYR A 299 22.29 -3.27 5.34
CA TYR A 299 20.96 -3.87 5.28
C TYR A 299 20.91 -5.27 5.90
N ASP A 300 21.81 -6.18 5.53
CA ASP A 300 21.82 -7.54 6.05
C ASP A 300 22.06 -7.60 7.56
N PRO A 301 23.02 -6.85 8.15
CA PRO A 301 23.17 -6.82 9.60
C PRO A 301 21.96 -6.23 10.33
N SER A 302 21.32 -5.20 9.76
CA SER A 302 20.11 -4.60 10.35
C SER A 302 18.93 -5.56 10.28
N TYR A 303 18.78 -6.23 9.14
CA TYR A 303 17.76 -7.25 8.90
C TYR A 303 17.94 -8.43 9.85
N GLU A 304 19.14 -8.98 9.96
CA GLU A 304 19.45 -10.11 10.84
C GLU A 304 19.14 -9.81 12.30
N ARG A 305 19.50 -8.62 12.81
CA ARG A 305 19.14 -8.17 14.16
C ARG A 305 17.63 -8.10 14.35
N SER A 306 16.90 -7.56 13.37
CA SER A 306 15.45 -7.41 13.42
C SER A 306 14.75 -8.77 13.41
N ILE A 307 15.13 -9.65 12.49
CA ILE A 307 14.54 -11.00 12.36
C ILE A 307 14.85 -11.84 13.59
N LYS A 308 16.10 -11.89 14.07
CA LYS A 308 16.44 -12.67 15.29
C LYS A 308 15.61 -12.25 16.50
N ARG A 309 15.30 -10.95 16.62
CA ARG A 309 14.46 -10.43 17.70
C ARG A 309 12.99 -10.81 17.55
N ASN A 310 12.45 -10.74 16.33
CA ASN A 310 11.01 -10.91 16.10
C ASN A 310 10.62 -12.38 15.82
N TYR A 311 11.57 -13.20 15.38
CA TYR A 311 11.40 -14.60 14.98
C TYR A 311 12.50 -15.47 15.61
N PRO A 312 12.40 -15.81 16.90
CA PRO A 312 13.47 -16.52 17.62
C PRO A 312 13.74 -17.94 17.09
N THR A 313 12.77 -18.57 16.43
CA THR A 313 12.86 -19.93 15.88
C THR A 313 13.44 -19.97 14.45
N LEU A 314 13.97 -18.85 13.92
CA LEU A 314 14.50 -18.76 12.56
C LEU A 314 15.52 -19.87 12.23
N SER A 315 16.42 -20.22 13.15
CA SER A 315 17.45 -21.22 12.89
C SER A 315 16.92 -22.63 12.63
N GLU A 316 15.69 -22.92 13.05
CA GLU A 316 15.04 -24.23 12.93
C GLU A 316 14.19 -24.35 11.65
N THR A 317 14.16 -23.31 10.83
CA THR A 317 13.25 -23.21 9.68
C THR A 317 13.92 -23.63 8.37
N PRO A 318 13.15 -24.15 7.38
CA PRO A 318 13.68 -24.55 6.09
C PRO A 318 14.40 -23.39 5.40
N LEU A 319 15.61 -23.67 4.90
CA LEU A 319 16.35 -22.77 4.01
C LEU A 319 16.12 -23.21 2.56
N ILE A 320 15.59 -22.29 1.76
CA ILE A 320 15.43 -22.41 0.33
C ILE A 320 16.49 -21.53 -0.32
N GLU A 321 17.45 -22.17 -0.98
CA GLU A 321 18.49 -21.48 -1.72
C GLU A 321 18.00 -21.25 -3.15
N LEU A 322 17.97 -19.98 -3.56
CA LEU A 322 17.64 -19.58 -4.93
C LEU A 322 18.95 -19.33 -5.66
N ASP A 323 19.39 -20.32 -6.44
CA ASP A 323 20.62 -20.22 -7.24
C ASP A 323 20.52 -19.12 -8.31
N GLU A 324 19.31 -18.93 -8.85
CA GLU A 324 19.00 -17.92 -9.86
C GLU A 324 17.71 -17.17 -9.51
N LEU A 325 17.71 -15.87 -9.78
CA LEU A 325 16.56 -14.98 -9.57
C LEU A 325 15.85 -14.63 -10.88
N ALA A 326 16.12 -15.39 -11.95
CA ALA A 326 15.42 -15.28 -13.22
C ALA A 326 13.95 -15.72 -13.10
N PRO A 327 13.03 -15.18 -13.91
CA PRO A 327 11.60 -15.48 -13.79
C PRO A 327 11.25 -16.98 -13.81
N ASP A 328 11.88 -17.76 -14.70
CA ASP A 328 11.60 -19.21 -14.83
C ASP A 328 12.05 -20.00 -13.59
N ALA A 329 13.23 -19.67 -13.04
CA ALA A 329 13.75 -20.27 -11.83
C ALA A 329 12.86 -19.95 -10.62
N LEU A 330 12.42 -18.70 -10.48
CA LEU A 330 11.50 -18.28 -9.42
C LEU A 330 10.11 -18.92 -9.58
N CYS A 331 9.63 -19.11 -10.82
CA CYS A 331 8.37 -19.81 -11.08
C CYS A 331 8.43 -21.26 -10.60
N LEU A 332 9.55 -21.96 -10.90
CA LEU A 332 9.78 -23.31 -10.42
C LEU A 332 9.86 -23.37 -8.88
N ALA A 333 10.61 -22.45 -8.27
CA ALA A 333 10.72 -22.34 -6.82
C ALA A 333 9.35 -22.10 -6.15
N ALA A 334 8.52 -21.21 -6.71
CA ALA A 334 7.18 -20.94 -6.21
C ALA A 334 6.28 -22.18 -6.26
N LYS A 335 6.30 -22.95 -7.36
CA LYS A 335 5.53 -24.20 -7.48
C LYS A 335 5.97 -25.24 -6.46
N ASN A 336 7.29 -25.40 -6.26
CA ASN A 336 7.84 -26.32 -5.27
C ASN A 336 7.46 -25.91 -3.85
N LEU A 337 7.52 -24.62 -3.54
CA LEU A 337 7.08 -24.07 -2.25
C LEU A 337 5.59 -24.31 -1.99
N ILE A 338 4.74 -24.11 -2.99
CA ILE A 338 3.32 -24.45 -2.86
C ILE A 338 3.19 -25.94 -2.55
N HIS A 339 3.83 -26.82 -3.31
CA HIS A 339 3.72 -28.26 -3.08
C HIS A 339 4.23 -28.72 -1.70
N LEU A 340 5.30 -28.11 -1.18
CA LEU A 340 5.88 -28.46 0.11
C LEU A 340 5.01 -28.06 1.31
N PHE A 341 4.18 -27.03 1.16
CA PHE A 341 3.44 -26.44 2.27
C PHE A 341 1.91 -26.45 2.08
N HIS A 342 1.42 -27.14 1.05
CA HIS A 342 0.00 -27.37 0.74
C HIS A 342 -0.36 -28.83 0.98
#